data_AF-A0AAJ0DD17-F1
#
_entry.id   AF-A0AAJ0DD17-F1
#
_cell.length_a   1.000
_cell.length_b   1.000
_cell.length_c   1.000
_cell.angle_alpha   90.00
_cell.angle_beta   90.00
_cell.angle_gamma   90.00
#
_symmetry.space_group_name_H-M   'P 1'
#
loop_
_entity.id
_entity.type
_entity.pdbx_description
1 polymer ?
#
loop_
_entity_poly.entity_id
_entity_poly.type
_entity_poly.pdbx_seq_one_letter_code
_entity_poly.pdbx_strand_id
1 'polypeptide(L)'
;MVDSKTWKISGMVDWAEAEYLPFGMSLYCVDHLLGRLQGPNKFVWYDSATELRAVFWGALWKRIPRLDDQVVQKAVRLARDIGVLLWHGIAFDDGRIDRVVEVGQDDEELAYLSAFVEDPEGIVKALL
;
A
#
# COMPACT_ATOMS: atom_id res chain seq x y z
N MET A 1 -11.78 5.98 13.29
CA MET A 1 -11.92 6.56 14.65
C MET A 1 -10.96 5.85 15.59
N VAL A 2 -10.29 6.60 16.47
CA VAL A 2 -9.30 6.07 17.42
C VAL A 2 -9.64 6.57 18.82
N ASP A 3 -9.68 5.67 19.79
CA ASP A 3 -9.83 6.03 21.20
C ASP A 3 -8.55 6.72 21.71
N SER A 4 -8.65 7.94 22.22
CA SER A 4 -7.49 8.78 22.58
C SER A 4 -6.72 8.30 23.82
N LYS A 5 -7.30 7.41 24.63
CA LYS A 5 -6.67 6.90 25.85
C LYS A 5 -5.94 5.58 25.59
N THR A 6 -6.52 4.74 24.74
CA THR A 6 -6.07 3.36 24.50
C THR A 6 -5.44 3.17 23.13
N TRP A 7 -5.57 4.14 22.23
CA TRP A 7 -5.12 4.09 20.84
C TRP A 7 -5.75 2.98 20.00
N LYS A 8 -6.84 2.37 20.49
CA LYS A 8 -7.57 1.33 19.76
C LYS A 8 -8.42 1.98 18.66
N ILE A 9 -8.40 1.35 17.48
CA ILE A 9 -9.36 1.67 16.42
C ILE A 9 -10.74 1.27 16.92
N SER A 10 -11.64 2.26 17.06
CA SER A 10 -12.99 2.08 17.60
C SER A 10 -14.08 2.04 16.53
N GLY A 11 -13.73 2.39 15.30
CA GLY A 11 -14.61 2.31 14.16
C GLY A 11 -13.91 2.77 12.89
N MET A 12 -14.45 2.34 11.75
CA MET A 12 -13.97 2.68 10.42
C MET A 12 -15.11 3.33 9.66
N VAL A 13 -14.84 4.44 8.99
CA VAL A 13 -15.81 5.17 8.16
C VAL A 13 -15.43 5.00 6.69
N ASP A 14 -16.24 5.55 5.79
CA ASP A 14 -15.94 5.61 4.36
C ASP A 14 -15.79 4.22 3.68
N TRP A 15 -16.82 3.37 3.86
CA TRP A 15 -16.89 2.04 3.26
C TRP A 15 -17.71 1.99 1.96
N ALA A 16 -18.13 3.14 1.43
CA ALA A 16 -19.02 3.20 0.27
C ALA A 16 -18.39 2.54 -0.98
N GLU A 17 -17.09 2.71 -1.15
CA GLU A 17 -16.29 2.18 -2.26
C GLU A 17 -15.51 0.91 -1.87
N ALA A 18 -15.96 0.17 -0.85
CA ALA A 18 -15.28 -1.05 -0.43
C ALA A 18 -15.51 -2.20 -1.42
N GLU A 19 -14.43 -2.86 -1.84
CA GLU A 19 -14.46 -3.93 -2.84
C GLU A 19 -14.08 -5.31 -2.28
N TYR A 20 -14.57 -6.36 -2.94
CA TYR A 20 -14.12 -7.74 -2.70
C TYR A 20 -12.83 -8.03 -3.47
N LEU A 21 -11.69 -7.78 -2.83
CA LEU A 21 -10.36 -7.98 -3.40
C LEU A 21 -9.51 -8.99 -2.58
N PRO A 22 -8.42 -9.54 -3.16
CA PRO A 22 -7.47 -10.34 -2.40
C PRO A 22 -6.95 -9.63 -1.15
N PHE A 23 -6.85 -10.36 -0.04
CA PHE A 23 -6.29 -9.82 1.19
C PHE A 23 -4.84 -9.39 0.96
N GLY A 24 -4.55 -8.13 1.29
CA GLY A 24 -3.25 -7.51 1.00
C GLY A 24 -3.37 -6.30 0.08
N MET A 25 -4.38 -6.27 -0.80
CA MET A 25 -4.55 -5.21 -1.80
C MET A 25 -4.62 -3.80 -1.20
N SER A 26 -5.19 -3.61 -0.01
CA SER A 26 -5.22 -2.29 0.63
C SER A 26 -4.04 -2.04 1.58
N LEU A 27 -3.13 -3.01 1.79
CA LEU A 27 -2.03 -2.88 2.75
C LEU A 27 -0.92 -1.92 2.28
N TYR A 28 -0.95 -1.43 1.04
CA TYR A 28 -0.09 -0.31 0.62
C TYR A 28 -0.35 0.96 1.45
N CYS A 29 -1.53 1.08 2.08
CA CYS A 29 -1.82 2.20 2.98
C CYS A 29 -0.86 2.27 4.17
N VAL A 30 -0.22 1.16 4.56
CA VAL A 30 0.80 1.14 5.61
C VAL A 30 1.99 1.99 5.21
N ASP A 31 2.40 1.98 3.95
CA ASP A 31 3.56 2.73 3.46
C ASP A 31 3.32 4.24 3.49
N HIS A 32 2.09 4.68 3.22
CA HIS A 32 1.68 6.07 3.40
C HIS A 32 1.85 6.56 4.85
N LEU A 33 1.72 5.68 5.84
CA LEU A 33 1.91 6.04 7.26
C LEU A 33 3.39 6.14 7.68
N LEU A 34 4.30 5.61 6.86
CA LEU A 34 5.72 5.46 7.20
C LEU A 34 6.62 6.52 6.55
N GLY A 35 6.03 7.48 5.85
CA GLY A 35 6.77 8.59 5.26
C GLY A 35 5.85 9.72 4.86
N ARG A 36 6.34 10.55 3.94
CA ARG A 36 5.58 11.67 3.37
C ARG A 36 6.17 12.08 2.03
N LEU A 37 5.35 12.77 1.24
CA LEU A 37 5.84 13.52 0.09
C LEU A 37 6.68 14.74 0.53
N GLN A 38 7.75 14.98 -0.21
CA GLN A 38 8.60 16.15 -0.15
C GLN A 38 8.51 16.88 -1.50
N GLY A 39 7.47 17.70 -1.64
CA GLY A 39 7.05 18.22 -2.95
C GLY A 39 6.37 17.13 -3.79
N PRO A 40 6.03 17.43 -5.06
CA PRO A 40 5.21 16.53 -5.87
C PRO A 40 5.95 15.27 -6.31
N ASN A 41 7.28 15.25 -6.40
CA ASN A 41 7.98 14.20 -7.16
C ASN A 41 8.85 13.28 -6.29
N LYS A 42 8.71 13.34 -4.96
CA LYS A 42 9.60 12.60 -4.06
C LYS A 42 8.92 12.17 -2.78
N PHE A 43 8.84 10.87 -2.56
CA PHE A 43 8.48 10.31 -1.27
C PHE A 43 9.73 10.11 -0.39
N VAL A 44 9.62 10.44 0.90
CA VAL A 44 10.69 10.30 1.89
C VAL A 44 10.18 9.51 3.09
N TRP A 45 10.87 8.41 3.38
CA TRP A 45 10.61 7.58 4.56
C TRP A 45 11.04 8.29 5.85
N TYR A 46 10.30 8.05 6.95
CA TYR A 46 10.77 8.43 8.28
C TYR A 46 11.89 7.50 8.75
N ASP A 47 12.73 7.99 9.66
CA ASP A 47 13.89 7.23 10.17
C ASP A 47 13.50 5.85 10.76
N SER A 48 12.31 5.75 11.36
CA SER A 48 11.78 4.53 11.97
C SER A 48 10.92 3.67 11.02
N ALA A 49 10.86 3.99 9.72
CA ALA A 49 9.97 3.33 8.78
C ALA A 49 10.21 1.82 8.69
N THR A 50 11.48 1.41 8.68
CA THR A 50 11.87 0.00 8.58
C THR A 50 11.43 -0.79 9.81
N GLU A 51 11.70 -0.27 11.01
CA GLU A 51 11.32 -0.92 12.26
C GLU A 51 9.80 -1.00 12.41
N LEU A 52 9.09 0.08 12.11
CA LEU A 52 7.63 0.12 12.21
C LEU A 52 6.96 -0.80 11.19
N ARG A 53 7.50 -0.92 9.97
CA ARG A 53 7.04 -1.90 8.97
C ARG A 53 7.21 -3.32 9.48
N ALA A 54 8.36 -3.65 10.08
CA ALA A 54 8.59 -4.96 10.65
C ALA A 54 7.63 -5.27 11.82
N VAL A 55 7.36 -4.28 12.68
CA VAL A 55 6.38 -4.39 13.78
C VAL A 55 4.98 -4.67 13.24
N PHE A 56 4.54 -3.94 12.21
CA PHE A 56 3.23 -4.13 11.58
C PHE A 56 3.06 -5.57 11.06
N TRP A 57 3.99 -6.02 10.21
CA TRP A 57 3.90 -7.36 9.61
C TRP A 57 3.99 -8.46 10.67
N GLY A 58 4.94 -8.35 11.62
CA GLY A 58 5.07 -9.30 12.72
C GLY A 58 3.81 -9.40 13.57
N ALA A 59 3.17 -8.27 13.88
CA ALA A 59 1.90 -8.26 14.60
C ALA A 59 0.75 -8.90 13.79
N LEU A 60 0.69 -8.63 12.49
CA LEU A 60 -0.33 -9.19 11.60
C LEU A 60 -0.25 -10.71 11.53
N TRP A 61 0.94 -11.26 11.27
CA TRP A 61 1.16 -12.71 11.19
C TRP A 61 0.82 -13.41 12.51
N LYS A 62 1.27 -12.83 13.63
CA LYS A 62 0.96 -13.37 14.96
C LYS A 62 -0.53 -13.35 15.27
N ARG A 63 -1.27 -12.35 14.78
CA ARG A 63 -2.70 -12.18 15.10
C ARG A 63 -3.61 -13.04 14.23
N ILE A 64 -3.17 -13.38 13.02
CA ILE A 64 -3.94 -14.17 12.05
C ILE A 64 -3.15 -15.42 11.68
N PRO A 65 -3.31 -16.55 12.40
CA PRO A 65 -2.51 -17.75 12.21
C PRO A 65 -2.51 -18.31 10.78
N ARG A 66 -3.59 -18.10 10.02
CA ARG A 66 -3.69 -18.51 8.60
C ARG A 66 -2.71 -17.77 7.69
N LEU A 67 -2.19 -16.63 8.13
CA LEU A 67 -1.18 -15.87 7.42
C LEU A 67 0.24 -16.22 7.88
N ASP A 68 0.41 -17.11 8.87
CA ASP A 68 1.72 -17.60 9.32
C ASP A 68 2.22 -18.79 8.47
N ASP A 69 1.95 -18.71 7.17
CA ASP A 69 2.46 -19.62 6.15
C ASP A 69 3.26 -18.81 5.13
N GLN A 70 4.46 -19.27 4.78
CA GLN A 70 5.37 -18.50 3.92
C GLN A 70 4.81 -18.24 2.52
N VAL A 71 4.04 -19.17 1.95
CA VAL A 71 3.42 -19.01 0.63
C VAL A 71 2.31 -17.97 0.71
N VAL A 72 1.48 -18.05 1.76
CA VAL A 72 0.42 -17.06 2.01
C VAL A 72 1.01 -15.68 2.23
N GLN A 73 2.07 -15.53 3.02
CA GLN A 73 2.71 -14.22 3.23
C GLN A 73 3.28 -13.63 1.93
N LYS A 74 3.86 -14.47 1.06
CA LYS A 74 4.30 -14.02 -0.27
C LYS A 74 3.12 -13.55 -1.12
N ALA A 75 2.00 -14.29 -1.11
CA ALA A 75 0.80 -13.89 -1.83
C ALA A 75 0.20 -12.57 -1.29
N VAL A 76 0.21 -12.36 0.03
CA VAL A 76 -0.25 -11.10 0.65
C VAL A 76 0.66 -9.93 0.26
N ARG A 77 1.98 -10.13 0.24
CA ARG A 77 2.93 -9.11 -0.22
C ARG A 77 2.73 -8.77 -1.70
N LEU A 78 2.57 -9.78 -2.55
CA LEU A 78 2.26 -9.58 -3.97
C LEU A 78 0.92 -8.85 -4.15
N ALA A 79 -0.12 -9.21 -3.40
CA ALA A 79 -1.39 -8.51 -3.44
C ALA A 79 -1.23 -7.04 -3.02
N ARG A 80 -0.39 -6.74 -2.02
CA ARG A 80 -0.07 -5.36 -1.66
C ARG A 80 0.59 -4.60 -2.81
N ASP A 81 1.51 -5.23 -3.54
CA ASP A 81 2.17 -4.59 -4.69
C ASP A 81 1.19 -4.35 -5.85
N ILE A 82 0.29 -5.29 -6.12
CA ILE A 82 -0.80 -5.10 -7.08
C ILE A 82 -1.71 -3.94 -6.63
N GLY A 83 -1.95 -3.80 -5.33
CA GLY A 83 -2.68 -2.67 -4.75
C GLY A 83 -2.00 -1.32 -5.02
N VAL A 84 -0.67 -1.25 -4.89
CA VAL A 84 0.11 -0.07 -5.28
C VAL A 84 -0.07 0.26 -6.75
N LEU A 85 0.04 -0.74 -7.63
CA LEU A 85 -0.13 -0.53 -9.07
C LEU A 85 -1.55 -0.10 -9.44
N LEU A 86 -2.57 -0.66 -8.79
CA LEU A 86 -3.96 -0.31 -9.03
C LEU A 86 -4.23 1.15 -8.62
N TRP A 87 -3.72 1.56 -7.45
CA TRP A 87 -4.05 2.86 -6.87
C TRP A 87 -3.19 4.01 -7.40
N HIS A 88 -1.90 3.74 -7.68
CA HIS A 88 -0.93 4.75 -8.08
C HIS A 88 -0.46 4.58 -9.54
N GLY A 89 -0.83 3.49 -10.23
CA GLY A 89 -0.43 3.22 -11.61
C GLY A 89 -1.44 3.67 -12.67
N ILE A 90 -2.66 4.00 -12.25
CA ILE A 90 -3.74 4.42 -13.15
C ILE A 90 -4.15 5.83 -12.76
N ALA A 91 -4.21 6.73 -13.75
CA ALA A 91 -4.61 8.10 -13.48
C ALA A 91 -6.10 8.18 -13.18
N PHE A 92 -6.46 9.06 -12.24
CA PHE A 92 -7.84 9.35 -11.88
C PHE A 92 -8.22 10.75 -12.37
N ASP A 93 -8.63 10.84 -13.63
CA ASP A 93 -9.00 12.11 -14.26
C ASP A 93 -10.51 12.34 -14.10
N ASP A 94 -10.92 13.03 -13.03
CA ASP A 94 -12.32 13.35 -12.73
C ASP A 94 -13.24 12.11 -12.72
N GLY A 95 -12.77 11.00 -12.15
CA GLY A 95 -13.52 9.73 -12.11
C GLY A 95 -13.25 8.78 -13.27
N ARG A 96 -12.42 9.18 -14.24
CA ARG A 96 -12.00 8.30 -15.34
C ARG A 96 -10.73 7.55 -14.95
N ILE A 97 -10.76 6.24 -15.16
CA ILE A 97 -9.67 5.29 -14.88
C ILE A 97 -9.32 4.59 -16.21
N ASP A 98 -8.96 5.38 -17.23
CA ASP A 98 -8.80 4.93 -18.62
C ASP A 98 -7.40 5.13 -19.20
N ARG A 99 -6.43 5.61 -18.41
CA ARG A 99 -5.02 5.71 -18.78
C ARG A 99 -4.07 5.44 -17.62
N VAL A 100 -2.84 5.06 -17.95
CA VAL A 100 -1.74 4.98 -16.98
C VAL A 100 -1.22 6.37 -16.59
N VAL A 101 -0.57 6.47 -15.44
CA VAL A 101 0.08 7.70 -14.97
C VAL A 101 1.21 8.17 -15.90
N GLU A 102 1.37 9.48 -16.05
CA GLU A 102 2.31 10.12 -16.97
C GLU A 102 3.28 11.09 -16.27
N VAL A 103 4.55 11.08 -16.70
CA VAL A 103 5.59 11.99 -16.20
C VAL A 103 5.24 13.44 -16.54
N GLY A 104 5.34 14.32 -15.55
CA GLY A 104 5.02 15.75 -15.66
C GLY A 104 3.53 16.07 -15.49
N GLN A 105 2.66 15.06 -15.35
CA GLN A 105 1.23 15.24 -15.06
C GLN A 105 0.86 14.61 -13.72
N ASP A 106 1.28 13.36 -13.49
CA ASP A 106 0.93 12.54 -12.32
C ASP A 106 2.16 12.27 -11.44
N ASP A 107 3.04 13.26 -11.29
CA ASP A 107 4.34 13.09 -10.65
C ASP A 107 4.27 12.62 -9.18
N GLU A 108 3.17 12.95 -8.50
CA GLU A 108 2.87 12.47 -7.15
C GLU A 108 2.67 10.96 -7.11
N GLU A 109 1.86 10.44 -8.02
CA GLU A 109 1.60 9.01 -8.15
C GLU A 109 2.87 8.25 -8.54
N LEU A 110 3.67 8.83 -9.44
CA LEU A 110 4.98 8.28 -9.81
C LEU A 110 5.96 8.26 -8.62
N ALA A 111 5.91 9.24 -7.73
CA ALA A 111 6.72 9.25 -6.53
C ALA A 111 6.32 8.13 -5.57
N TYR A 112 5.03 7.84 -5.43
CA TYR A 112 4.53 6.70 -4.66
C TYR A 112 4.93 5.38 -5.29
N LEU A 113 4.69 5.17 -6.59
CA LEU A 113 5.10 3.96 -7.30
C LEU A 113 6.60 3.66 -7.12
N SER A 114 7.44 4.69 -7.30
CA SER A 114 8.89 4.57 -7.20
C SER A 114 9.35 4.19 -5.79
N ALA A 115 8.66 4.68 -4.77
CA ALA A 115 9.01 4.39 -3.38
C ALA A 115 8.45 3.05 -2.90
N PHE A 116 7.24 2.70 -3.36
CA PHE A 116 6.45 1.64 -2.75
C PHE A 116 6.67 0.30 -3.43
N VAL A 117 7.06 0.26 -4.69
CA VAL A 117 7.34 -1.00 -5.38
C VAL A 117 8.80 -1.42 -5.11
N GLU A 118 8.99 -2.49 -4.32
CA GLU A 118 10.33 -2.98 -3.95
C GLU A 118 11.08 -3.64 -5.12
N ASP A 119 10.38 -4.32 -6.04
CA ASP A 119 10.94 -4.99 -7.23
C ASP A 119 9.97 -4.94 -8.43
N PRO A 120 10.04 -3.90 -9.27
CA PRO A 120 9.15 -3.75 -10.43
C PRO A 120 9.28 -4.90 -11.44
N GLU A 121 10.48 -5.46 -11.62
CA GLU A 121 10.73 -6.55 -12.57
C GLU A 121 10.20 -7.91 -12.07
N GLY A 122 10.27 -8.15 -10.76
CA GLY A 122 9.72 -9.33 -10.11
C GLY A 122 8.20 -9.41 -10.21
N ILE A 123 7.50 -8.29 -10.13
CA ILE A 123 6.03 -8.24 -10.25
C ILE A 123 5.58 -8.62 -11.66
N VAL A 124 6.22 -8.07 -12.70
CA VAL A 124 5.88 -8.39 -14.10
C VAL A 124 6.07 -9.88 -14.40
N LYS A 125 7.12 -10.51 -13.84
CA LYS A 125 7.35 -11.95 -13.97
C LYS A 125 6.38 -12.81 -13.17
N ALA A 126 5.75 -12.28 -12.11
CA ALA A 126 4.75 -13.01 -11.33
C ALA A 126 3.35 -13.01 -11.99
N LEU A 127 3.12 -12.09 -12.94
CA LEU A 127 1.85 -11.91 -13.65
C LEU A 127 1.82 -12.58 -15.04
N LEU A 128 2.96 -13.11 -15.53
CA LEU A 128 3.12 -13.80 -16.82
C LEU A 128 3.50 -15.27 -16.63
#